data_AF-A0A7S1WHW0-F1
#
_entry.id   AF-A0A7S1WHW0-F1
#
_cell.length_a   1.000
_cell.length_b   1.000
_cell.length_c   1.000
_cell.angle_alpha   90.00
_cell.angle_beta   90.00
_cell.angle_gamma   90.00
#
_symmetry.space_group_name_H-M   'P 1'
#
loop_
_entity.id
_entity.type
_entity.pdbx_description
1 polymer ?
#
loop_
_entity_poly.entity_id
_entity_poly.type
_entity_poly.pdbx_seq_one_letter_code
_entity_poly.pdbx_strand_id
1 'polypeptide(L)'
;SRRPGPGTPSPLRTPTQLGTMLQRVLILAAAAGAAATRVLRQQASLGDCPLCVAEEHCHEACAGLRQQSPGSRYCMEACIGAHPGDDFGEDYFGGADQKMKAAAELDANIQRLGKELAADVRAGNR
;
A
#
# COMPACT_ATOMS: atom_id res chain seq x y z
N SER A 1 20.18 47.84 63.14
CA SER A 1 19.95 48.75 62.00
C SER A 1 19.26 47.98 60.88
N ARG A 2 17.92 47.96 60.80
CA ARG A 2 17.02 48.91 60.09
C ARG A 2 17.42 49.16 58.63
N ARG A 3 16.67 48.50 57.73
CA ARG A 3 16.61 48.71 56.27
C ARG A 3 16.03 50.09 55.95
N PRO A 4 16.45 50.77 54.87
CA PRO A 4 15.67 51.82 54.23
C PRO A 4 14.64 51.22 53.25
N GLY A 5 13.49 51.90 53.15
CA GLY A 5 12.29 51.50 52.43
C GLY A 5 12.13 52.10 51.01
N PRO A 6 10.89 52.40 50.57
CA PRO A 6 10.42 52.20 49.20
C PRO A 6 10.46 53.47 48.33
N GLY A 7 10.45 53.28 47.01
CA GLY A 7 10.24 54.34 46.00
C GLY A 7 9.25 53.88 44.94
N THR A 8 8.11 54.56 44.86
CA THR A 8 7.07 54.47 43.81
C THR A 8 7.35 55.53 42.71
N PRO A 9 6.41 55.80 41.77
CA PRO A 9 6.48 55.44 40.36
C PRO A 9 6.72 56.67 39.43
N SER A 10 6.93 56.48 38.12
CA SER A 10 6.56 57.48 37.09
C SER A 10 6.69 56.97 35.65
N PRO A 11 6.00 57.63 34.69
CA PRO A 11 5.37 57.01 33.52
C PRO A 11 6.18 57.18 32.23
N LEU A 12 5.90 56.36 31.22
CA LEU A 12 6.08 56.78 29.83
C LEU A 12 4.85 56.45 28.99
N ARG A 13 4.19 57.54 28.58
CA ARG A 13 3.23 57.64 27.47
C ARG A 13 3.97 57.38 26.14
N THR A 14 3.36 56.50 25.35
CA THR A 14 3.23 56.41 23.88
C THR A 14 3.76 57.58 23.02
N PRO A 15 4.22 57.32 21.77
CA PRO A 15 3.27 57.37 20.64
C PRO A 15 3.52 56.40 19.46
N THR A 16 2.44 56.24 18.67
CA THR A 16 2.40 56.00 17.20
C THR A 16 2.96 54.66 16.68
N GLN A 17 2.11 53.65 16.45
CA GLN A 17 1.23 53.52 15.27
C GLN A 17 1.92 53.78 13.93
N LEU A 18 2.70 52.82 13.41
CA LEU A 18 3.05 52.74 11.98
C LEU A 18 3.73 51.39 11.66
N GLY A 19 3.12 50.27 12.07
CA GLY A 19 3.71 48.94 11.83
C GLY A 19 2.73 47.83 11.46
N THR A 20 1.43 48.10 11.41
CA THR A 20 0.39 47.07 11.38
C THR A 20 -0.39 46.97 10.07
N MET A 21 0.20 47.34 8.94
CA MET A 21 -0.39 47.08 7.61
C MET A 21 0.37 46.04 6.79
N LEU A 22 1.69 45.86 7.01
CA LEU A 22 2.48 44.89 6.24
C LEU A 22 2.46 43.45 6.79
N GLN A 23 1.84 43.23 7.96
CA GLN A 23 1.79 41.91 8.59
C GLN A 23 0.51 41.13 8.26
N ARG A 24 -0.54 41.80 7.76
CA ARG A 24 -1.81 41.14 7.40
C ARG A 24 -1.80 40.46 6.03
N VAL A 25 -0.95 40.93 5.11
CA VAL A 25 -0.84 40.33 3.76
C VAL A 25 -0.08 38.99 3.80
N LEU A 26 0.92 38.86 4.68
CA LEU A 26 1.71 37.63 4.80
C LEU A 26 0.97 36.46 5.50
N ILE A 27 -0.07 36.73 6.29
CA ILE A 27 -0.81 35.68 7.01
C ILE A 27 -1.91 35.04 6.12
N LEU A 28 -2.44 35.75 5.12
CA LEU A 28 -3.43 35.15 4.20
C LEU A 28 -2.82 34.24 3.12
N ALA A 29 -1.53 34.41 2.78
CA ALA A 29 -0.89 33.56 1.76
C ALA A 29 -0.51 32.16 2.29
N ALA A 30 -0.33 31.99 3.60
CA ALA A 30 0.06 30.70 4.20
C ALA A 30 -1.12 29.71 4.38
N ALA A 31 -2.36 30.18 4.36
CA ALA A 31 -3.54 29.32 4.54
C ALA A 31 -3.99 28.60 3.26
N ALA A 32 -3.60 29.09 2.07
CA ALA A 32 -3.97 28.49 0.79
C ALA A 32 -3.10 27.27 0.40
N GLY A 33 -1.87 27.17 0.91
CA GLY A 33 -0.95 26.07 0.59
C GLY A 33 -1.20 24.76 1.36
N ALA A 34 -1.86 24.83 2.52
CA ALA A 34 -2.10 23.66 3.37
C ALA A 34 -3.37 22.86 2.97
N ALA A 35 -4.27 23.45 2.17
CA ALA A 35 -5.47 22.76 1.69
C ALA A 35 -5.20 21.90 0.44
N ALA A 36 -4.30 22.34 -0.45
CA ALA A 36 -4.00 21.62 -1.69
C ALA A 36 -3.29 20.27 -1.48
N THR A 37 -2.51 20.12 -0.41
CA THR A 37 -1.84 18.86 -0.07
C THR A 37 -2.74 17.87 0.67
N ARG A 38 -3.86 18.32 1.27
CA ARG A 38 -4.84 17.42 1.89
C ARG A 38 -5.78 16.79 0.86
N VAL A 39 -6.09 17.49 -0.22
CA VAL A 39 -6.96 16.97 -1.30
C VAL A 39 -6.26 15.86 -2.09
N LEU A 40 -4.96 15.96 -2.38
CA LEU A 40 -4.22 14.87 -3.03
C LEU A 40 -4.11 13.61 -2.15
N ARG A 41 -3.98 13.76 -0.83
CA ARG A 41 -3.98 12.61 0.09
C ARG A 41 -5.37 12.00 0.32
N GLN A 42 -6.43 12.79 0.20
CA GLN A 42 -7.81 12.29 0.32
C GLN A 42 -8.36 11.67 -0.96
N GLN A 43 -7.73 11.92 -2.12
CA GLN A 43 -8.03 11.18 -3.36
C GLN A 43 -7.44 9.77 -3.39
N ALA A 44 -6.48 9.45 -2.51
CA ALA A 44 -6.08 8.06 -2.27
C ALA A 44 -7.14 7.27 -1.46
N SER A 45 -8.15 7.95 -0.90
CA SER A 45 -9.26 7.33 -0.15
C SER A 45 -10.58 7.30 -0.94
N LEU A 46 -10.51 7.29 -2.28
CA LEU A 46 -11.63 7.00 -3.18
C LEU A 46 -11.45 5.60 -3.79
N GLY A 47 -11.79 4.58 -3.01
CA GLY A 47 -12.07 3.22 -3.48
C GLY A 47 -10.84 2.37 -3.73
N ASP A 48 -10.25 1.82 -2.67
CA ASP A 48 -9.37 0.66 -2.82
C ASP A 48 -10.14 -0.43 -3.57
N CYS A 49 -9.58 -0.90 -4.68
CA CYS A 49 -10.17 -2.02 -5.41
C CYS A 49 -10.19 -3.22 -4.44
N PRO A 50 -11.36 -3.75 -4.07
CA PRO A 50 -11.44 -4.76 -3.02
C PRO A 50 -10.67 -6.03 -3.38
N LEU A 51 -10.55 -6.35 -4.68
CA LEU A 51 -9.72 -7.45 -5.15
C LEU A 51 -8.22 -7.17 -4.98
N CYS A 52 -7.76 -5.95 -5.23
CA CYS A 52 -6.36 -5.59 -5.06
C CYS A 52 -5.95 -5.66 -3.58
N VAL A 53 -6.79 -5.18 -2.66
CA VAL A 53 -6.53 -5.28 -1.21
C VAL A 53 -6.54 -6.72 -0.75
N ALA A 54 -7.45 -7.55 -1.25
CA ALA A 54 -7.44 -8.98 -0.95
C ALA A 54 -6.14 -9.67 -1.43
N GLU A 55 -5.68 -9.33 -2.64
CA GLU A 55 -4.43 -9.84 -3.20
C GLU A 55 -3.20 -9.35 -2.40
N GLU A 56 -3.17 -8.09 -1.98
CA GLU A 56 -2.13 -7.56 -1.10
C GLU A 56 -2.10 -8.28 0.26
N HIS A 57 -3.24 -8.48 0.90
CA HIS A 57 -3.32 -9.25 2.14
C HIS A 57 -2.90 -10.70 1.97
N CYS A 58 -3.26 -11.34 0.85
CA CYS A 58 -2.80 -12.68 0.52
C CYS A 58 -1.27 -12.72 0.39
N HIS A 59 -0.66 -11.75 -0.31
CA HIS A 59 0.78 -11.66 -0.48
C HIS A 59 1.53 -11.44 0.85
N GLU A 60 1.00 -10.60 1.74
CA GLU A 60 1.53 -10.40 3.09
C GLU A 60 1.47 -11.69 3.93
N ALA A 61 0.33 -12.38 3.90
CA ALA A 61 0.14 -13.66 4.59
C ALA A 61 1.08 -14.74 4.04
N CYS A 62 1.22 -14.82 2.71
CA CYS A 62 2.13 -15.75 2.04
C CYS A 62 3.58 -15.54 2.51
N ALA A 63 4.02 -14.28 2.57
CA ALA A 63 5.38 -13.97 3.03
C ALA A 63 5.62 -14.42 4.48
N GLY A 64 4.62 -14.25 5.36
CA GLY A 64 4.69 -14.69 6.75
C GLY A 64 4.73 -16.22 6.90
N LEU A 65 3.80 -16.93 6.25
CA LEU A 65 3.64 -18.38 6.42
C LEU A 65 4.66 -19.19 5.62
N ARG A 66 4.96 -18.77 4.39
CA ARG A 66 5.86 -19.51 3.49
C ARG A 66 7.30 -19.01 3.54
N GLN A 67 7.58 -17.92 4.26
CA GLN A 67 8.92 -17.31 4.36
C GLN A 67 9.53 -16.99 2.98
N GLN A 68 8.68 -16.66 2.00
CA GLN A 68 9.07 -16.28 0.65
C GLN A 68 8.81 -14.78 0.43
N SER A 69 9.42 -14.20 -0.59
CA SER A 69 9.08 -12.82 -0.96
C SER A 69 7.63 -12.75 -1.46
N PRO A 70 6.89 -11.68 -1.16
CA PRO A 70 5.55 -11.44 -1.72
C PRO A 70 5.51 -11.54 -3.25
N GLY A 71 6.56 -11.07 -3.93
CA GLY A 71 6.73 -11.16 -5.38
C GLY A 71 7.40 -12.44 -5.88
N SER A 72 7.51 -13.48 -5.04
CA SER A 72 7.96 -14.80 -5.49
C SER A 72 6.94 -15.39 -6.47
N ARG A 73 7.40 -16.22 -7.40
CA ARG A 73 6.52 -16.90 -8.36
C ARG A 73 5.41 -17.67 -7.64
N TYR A 74 5.76 -18.33 -6.54
CA TYR A 74 4.79 -19.05 -5.72
C TYR A 74 3.71 -18.13 -5.15
N CYS A 75 4.07 -17.06 -4.43
CA CYS A 75 3.08 -16.20 -3.80
C CYS A 75 2.19 -15.49 -4.83
N MET A 76 2.78 -15.06 -5.95
CA MET A 76 1.99 -14.49 -7.05
C MET A 76 0.98 -15.50 -7.58
N GLU A 77 1.41 -16.72 -7.93
CA GLU A 77 0.50 -17.75 -8.44
C GLU A 77 -0.54 -18.21 -7.42
N ALA A 78 -0.19 -18.29 -6.12
CA ALA A 78 -1.09 -18.71 -5.05
C ALA A 78 -2.16 -17.66 -4.71
N CYS A 79 -1.85 -16.38 -4.93
CA CYS A 79 -2.75 -15.26 -4.65
C CYS A 79 -3.58 -14.82 -5.87
N ILE A 80 -3.40 -15.44 -7.05
CA ILE A 80 -4.27 -15.19 -8.21
C ILE A 80 -5.72 -15.54 -7.85
N GLY A 81 -6.59 -14.54 -7.90
CA GLY A 81 -8.00 -14.69 -7.59
C GLY A 81 -8.33 -14.74 -6.10
N ALA A 82 -7.49 -14.14 -5.25
CA ALA A 82 -7.84 -13.86 -3.86
C ALA A 82 -9.07 -12.93 -3.79
N HIS A 83 -10.01 -13.23 -2.89
CA HIS A 83 -11.24 -12.46 -2.70
C HIS A 83 -11.30 -11.84 -1.29
N PRO A 84 -12.04 -10.72 -1.14
CA PRO A 84 -12.35 -10.20 0.19
C PRO A 84 -13.07 -11.24 1.05
N GLY A 85 -12.55 -11.47 2.26
CA GLY A 85 -13.13 -12.42 3.22
C GLY A 85 -12.53 -13.84 3.16
N ASP A 86 -11.59 -14.12 2.25
CA ASP A 86 -10.80 -15.34 2.29
C ASP A 86 -9.93 -15.38 3.56
N ASP A 87 -9.73 -16.58 4.11
CA ASP A 87 -8.82 -16.83 5.23
C ASP A 87 -7.49 -17.36 4.69
N PHE A 88 -6.48 -16.49 4.61
CA PHE A 88 -5.14 -16.80 4.07
C PHE A 88 -4.26 -17.55 5.09
N GLY A 89 -4.77 -18.67 5.59
CA GLY A 89 -4.07 -19.57 6.51
C GLY A 89 -3.34 -20.73 5.81
N GLU A 90 -2.78 -21.64 6.62
CA GLU A 90 -2.08 -22.85 6.11
C GLU A 90 -2.95 -23.69 5.16
N ASP A 91 -4.24 -23.80 5.45
CA ASP A 91 -5.18 -24.57 4.61
C ASP A 91 -5.37 -23.94 3.23
N TYR A 92 -5.42 -22.60 3.14
CA TYR A 92 -5.51 -21.87 1.88
C TYR A 92 -4.30 -22.15 0.99
N PHE A 93 -3.09 -21.98 1.56
CA PHE A 93 -1.85 -22.22 0.82
C PHE A 93 -1.62 -23.71 0.54
N GLY A 94 -2.08 -24.61 1.41
CA GLY A 94 -2.09 -26.05 1.14
C GLY A 94 -3.00 -26.43 -0.04
N GLY A 95 -4.14 -25.75 -0.18
CA GLY A 95 -4.99 -25.85 -1.37
C GLY A 95 -4.30 -25.32 -2.63
N ALA A 96 -3.59 -24.20 -2.53
CA ALA A 96 -2.78 -23.66 -3.64
C ALA A 96 -1.69 -24.64 -4.08
N ASP A 97 -0.98 -25.27 -3.13
CA ASP A 97 0.06 -26.28 -3.40
C ASP A 97 -0.50 -27.45 -4.21
N GLN A 98 -1.67 -27.95 -3.82
CA GLN A 98 -2.35 -29.04 -4.55
C GLN A 98 -2.76 -28.62 -5.96
N LYS A 99 -3.30 -27.41 -6.13
CA LYS A 99 -3.68 -26.87 -7.45
C LYS A 99 -2.47 -26.73 -8.36
N MET A 100 -1.37 -26.18 -7.86
CA MET A 100 -0.13 -26.01 -8.62
C MET A 100 0.47 -27.36 -9.03
N LYS A 101 0.49 -28.33 -8.10
CA LYS A 101 0.95 -29.69 -8.40
C LYS A 101 0.09 -30.33 -9.49
N ALA A 102 -1.22 -30.27 -9.37
CA ALA A 102 -2.14 -30.83 -10.37
C ALA A 102 -1.97 -30.16 -11.74
N ALA A 103 -1.77 -28.83 -11.77
CA ALA A 103 -1.50 -28.09 -13.01
C ALA A 103 -0.18 -28.53 -13.66
N ALA A 104 0.88 -28.72 -12.89
CA ALA A 104 2.17 -29.19 -13.39
C ALA A 104 2.09 -30.63 -13.94
N GLU A 105 1.36 -31.52 -13.26
CA GLU A 105 1.12 -32.88 -13.72
C GLU A 105 0.29 -32.91 -15.02
N LEU A 106 -0.74 -32.06 -15.10
CA LEU A 106 -1.56 -31.92 -16.30
C LEU A 106 -0.74 -31.40 -17.49
N ASP A 107 0.07 -30.37 -17.30
CA ASP A 107 0.92 -29.82 -18.36
C ASP A 107 1.91 -30.89 -18.89
N ALA A 108 2.56 -31.62 -17.98
CA ALA A 108 3.46 -32.71 -18.37
C ALA A 108 2.72 -33.80 -19.18
N ASN A 109 1.48 -34.12 -18.83
CA ASN A 109 0.67 -35.08 -19.57
C ASN A 109 0.30 -34.56 -20.97
N ILE A 110 -0.15 -33.31 -21.07
CA ILE A 110 -0.47 -32.67 -22.35
C ILE A 110 0.76 -32.65 -23.27
N GLN A 111 1.92 -32.27 -22.74
CA GLN A 111 3.16 -32.28 -23.52
C GLN A 111 3.54 -33.67 -24.01
N ARG A 112 3.35 -34.70 -23.18
CA ARG A 112 3.62 -36.10 -23.55
C ARG A 112 2.69 -36.55 -24.68
N LEU A 113 1.38 -36.36 -24.52
CA LEU A 113 0.38 -36.70 -25.54
C LEU A 113 0.64 -35.96 -26.86
N GLY A 114 1.01 -34.67 -26.78
CA GLY A 114 1.37 -33.88 -27.95
C GLY A 114 2.58 -34.45 -28.71
N LYS A 115 3.58 -34.98 -28.00
CA LYS A 115 4.76 -35.64 -28.61
C LYS A 115 4.40 -36.98 -29.24
N GLU A 116 3.60 -37.80 -28.56
CA GLU A 116 3.10 -39.08 -29.07
C GLU A 116 2.30 -38.86 -30.37
N LEU A 117 1.34 -37.95 -30.35
CA LEU A 117 0.52 -37.63 -31.51
C LEU A 117 1.33 -37.05 -32.68
N ALA A 118 2.30 -36.17 -32.39
CA ALA A 118 3.19 -35.63 -33.42
C ALA A 118 4.06 -36.71 -34.08
N ALA A 119 4.45 -37.75 -33.35
CA ALA A 119 5.18 -38.90 -33.90
C ALA A 119 4.27 -39.75 -34.79
N ASP A 120 3.04 -40.03 -34.35
CA ASP A 120 2.06 -40.81 -35.11
C ASP A 120 1.69 -40.14 -36.44
N VAL A 121 1.43 -38.83 -36.43
CA VAL A 121 1.15 -38.06 -37.67
C VAL A 121 2.33 -38.12 -38.65
N ARG A 122 3.57 -38.04 -38.15
CA ARG A 122 4.77 -38.14 -39.00
C ARG A 122 4.98 -39.55 -39.55
N ALA A 123 4.60 -40.58 -38.81
CA ALA A 123 4.70 -41.98 -39.24
C ALA A 123 3.61 -42.34 -40.26
N GLY A 124 2.37 -41.85 -40.08
CA GLY A 124 1.25 -42.12 -40.98
C GLY A 124 1.26 -41.34 -42.30
N ASN A 125 2.06 -40.26 -42.41
CA ASN A 125 2.28 -39.52 -43.65
C ASN A 125 3.45 -40.05 -44.50
N ARG A 126 4.00 -41.23 -44.17
CA ARG A 126 4.96 -41.97 -45.02
C ARG A 126 4.29 -43.16 -45.68
#